data_AF-A0AA35WCC6-F1
#
_entry.id   AF-A0AA35WCC6-F1
#
_cell.length_a   1.000
_cell.length_b   1.000
_cell.length_c   1.000
_cell.angle_alpha   90.00
_cell.angle_beta   90.00
_cell.angle_gamma   90.00
#
_symmetry.space_group_name_H-M   'P 1'
#
loop_
_entity.id
_entity.type
_entity.pdbx_description
1 polymer ?
#
loop_
_entity_poly.entity_id
_entity_poly.type
_entity_poly.pdbx_seq_one_letter_code
_entity_poly.pdbx_strand_id
1 'polypeptide(L)'
;MVTGDNIDTARAIALKCGIISEDHGKDKDRVMDGKEFNRRIREREEVSQQLFDRMWPRLRVLARSSPEDKHTLVDHIIRSKLSKNREVVAVTGDGTNDGPALKRADVGFAMGIAGTDVAKEACDIILTDDNFASIVKAVKWGRNVYDSISKFLQFQLTVNVVAVSITIISAFTITDSPLRAIQMLWVNLIMDTLASLALATENPTDDLLKRRPYGRTKALISRHMWLFIIGHSIYQLTTLLVLVFAGAQLFDIQTGIGRELRATPTQHFTVVFNAFVFMQLFNEINARKIHGERNVFDKIWTNWIFLSVMIVQTSVQIIIVQFGSVIFGTAELGWDLWMWCVFLGSLELVVNQLLLLIPVNKLPLKKLKLWKSKEEVDTYEQPYDPDENTRAQVLWMKSLRRIQTQIRVVNAFRSTLESGHLLHVSMLPTLQETPRPGRYQSNQTIEGRVTSV
;
A
#
# COMPACT_ATOMS: atom_id res chain seq x y z
N MET A 1 -16.00 -8.02 28.05
CA MET A 1 -16.83 -9.22 28.26
C MET A 1 -18.28 -8.80 28.18
N VAL A 2 -19.07 -9.48 27.35
CA VAL A 2 -20.51 -9.21 27.19
C VAL A 2 -21.23 -10.56 27.34
N THR A 3 -22.18 -10.67 28.25
CA THR A 3 -22.85 -11.94 28.57
C THR A 3 -24.32 -11.74 28.96
N GLY A 4 -25.13 -12.78 28.72
CA GLY A 4 -26.50 -12.88 29.24
C GLY A 4 -26.56 -13.25 30.73
N ASP A 5 -25.44 -13.61 31.34
CA ASP A 5 -25.37 -14.01 32.75
C ASP A 5 -25.70 -12.87 33.72
N ASN A 6 -25.99 -13.26 34.97
CA ASN A 6 -26.14 -12.31 36.05
C ASN A 6 -24.84 -11.52 36.31
N ILE A 7 -24.99 -10.27 36.79
CA ILE A 7 -23.89 -9.33 37.02
C ILE A 7 -22.84 -9.86 37.99
N ASP A 8 -23.25 -10.58 39.03
CA ASP A 8 -22.31 -11.11 40.03
C ASP A 8 -21.47 -12.27 39.47
N THR A 9 -22.09 -13.15 38.67
CA THR A 9 -21.38 -14.22 37.96
C THR A 9 -20.41 -13.65 36.95
N ALA A 10 -20.86 -12.71 36.12
CA ALA A 10 -20.02 -12.03 35.13
C ALA A 10 -18.83 -11.31 35.79
N ARG A 11 -19.06 -10.62 36.92
CA ARG A 11 -18.02 -9.96 37.71
C ARG A 11 -17.00 -10.96 38.25
N ALA A 12 -17.47 -12.08 38.84
CA ALA A 12 -16.59 -13.11 39.39
C ALA A 12 -15.70 -13.75 38.32
N ILE A 13 -16.26 -14.05 37.13
CA ILE A 13 -15.49 -14.59 36.01
C ILE A 13 -14.49 -13.54 35.49
N ALA A 14 -14.91 -12.29 35.32
CA ALA A 14 -14.05 -11.23 34.84
C ALA A 14 -12.85 -10.97 35.78
N LEU A 15 -13.03 -11.09 37.10
CA LEU A 15 -11.94 -11.03 38.09
C LEU A 15 -10.98 -12.21 37.94
N LYS A 16 -11.51 -13.45 37.88
CA LYS A 16 -10.68 -14.66 37.71
C LYS A 16 -9.86 -14.65 36.42
N CYS A 17 -10.41 -14.09 35.34
CA CYS A 17 -9.74 -13.97 34.05
C CYS A 17 -8.83 -12.73 33.93
N GLY A 18 -8.78 -11.86 34.94
CA GLY A 18 -7.96 -10.64 34.90
C GLY A 18 -8.45 -9.54 33.97
N ILE A 19 -9.72 -9.57 33.53
CA ILE A 19 -10.34 -8.52 32.72
C ILE A 19 -10.56 -7.25 33.55
N ILE A 20 -10.85 -7.43 34.83
CA ILE A 20 -10.96 -6.39 35.85
C ILE A 20 -10.11 -6.77 37.06
N SER A 21 -9.61 -5.77 37.78
CA SER A 21 -8.86 -5.94 39.04
C SER A 21 -9.84 -5.86 40.23
N GLU A 22 -9.43 -6.28 41.43
CA GLU A 22 -10.31 -6.20 42.62
C GLU A 22 -10.82 -4.78 42.89
N ASP A 23 -9.94 -3.77 42.80
CA ASP A 23 -10.32 -2.36 42.94
C ASP A 23 -11.32 -1.90 41.88
N HIS A 24 -11.23 -2.47 40.67
CA HIS A 24 -12.12 -2.18 39.55
C HIS A 24 -13.47 -2.89 39.66
N GLY A 25 -13.59 -3.96 40.45
CA GLY A 25 -14.80 -4.77 40.56
C GLY A 25 -15.99 -4.04 41.19
N LYS A 26 -15.73 -2.99 41.98
CA LYS A 26 -16.75 -2.15 42.64
C LYS A 26 -17.13 -0.92 41.81
N ASP A 27 -16.41 -0.63 40.73
CA ASP A 27 -16.65 0.53 39.87
C ASP A 27 -17.87 0.31 38.96
N LYS A 28 -18.91 1.11 39.18
CA LYS A 28 -20.17 1.07 38.42
C LYS A 28 -19.99 1.51 36.96
N ASP A 29 -18.88 2.15 36.60
CA ASP A 29 -18.60 2.55 35.22
C ASP A 29 -17.91 1.43 34.42
N ARG A 30 -17.38 0.40 35.09
CA ARG A 30 -16.68 -0.72 34.46
C ARG A 30 -17.54 -1.98 34.32
N VAL A 31 -18.48 -2.19 35.25
CA VAL A 31 -19.37 -3.34 35.29
C VAL A 31 -20.81 -2.85 35.42
N MET A 32 -21.65 -3.15 34.43
CA MET A 32 -23.07 -2.78 34.44
C MET A 32 -23.94 -3.84 33.76
N ASP A 33 -25.24 -3.80 34.01
CA ASP A 33 -26.23 -4.64 33.33
C ASP A 33 -26.81 -3.94 32.09
N GLY A 34 -27.49 -4.70 31.23
CA GLY A 34 -28.13 -4.20 30.00
C GLY A 34 -29.15 -3.07 30.25
N LYS A 35 -29.86 -3.11 31.39
CA LYS A 35 -30.85 -2.08 31.74
C LYS A 35 -30.17 -0.74 32.05
N GLU A 36 -29.10 -0.76 32.83
CA GLU A 36 -28.30 0.42 33.14
C GLU A 36 -27.57 0.96 31.90
N PHE A 37 -27.03 0.07 31.07
CA PHE A 37 -26.41 0.43 29.80
C PHE A 37 -27.37 1.21 28.92
N ASN A 38 -28.58 0.68 28.67
CA ASN A 38 -29.59 1.37 27.86
C ASN A 38 -30.01 2.72 28.46
N ARG A 39 -30.14 2.80 29.79
CA ARG A 39 -30.48 4.06 30.47
C ARG A 39 -29.42 5.13 30.27
N ARG A 40 -28.14 4.76 30.27
CA ARG A 40 -27.02 5.72 30.19
C ARG A 40 -26.77 6.23 28.78
N ILE A 41 -27.04 5.43 27.76
CA ILE A 41 -26.70 5.79 26.37
C ILE A 41 -27.87 6.43 25.62
N ARG A 42 -29.10 6.40 26.15
CA ARG A 42 -30.29 6.88 25.47
C ARG A 42 -30.76 8.25 25.96
N GLU A 43 -31.18 9.08 25.02
CA GLU A 43 -31.90 10.33 25.26
C GLU A 43 -33.17 10.31 24.40
N ARG A 44 -34.35 10.45 25.03
CA ARG A 44 -35.65 10.36 24.34
C ARG A 44 -35.80 9.08 23.49
N GLU A 45 -35.43 7.94 24.08
CA GLU A 45 -35.43 6.58 23.49
C GLU A 45 -34.40 6.31 22.38
N GLU A 46 -33.78 7.33 21.80
CA GLU A 46 -32.71 7.19 20.82
C GLU A 46 -31.32 7.07 21.46
N VAL A 47 -30.41 6.31 20.85
CA VAL A 47 -29.04 6.16 21.34
C VAL A 47 -28.21 7.41 20.98
N SER A 48 -27.76 8.14 21.99
CA SER A 48 -26.91 9.31 21.86
C SER A 48 -25.44 8.90 21.81
N GLN A 49 -24.76 9.19 20.69
CA GLN A 49 -23.33 8.90 20.53
C GLN A 49 -22.47 9.62 21.59
N GLN A 50 -22.86 10.83 22.01
CA GLN A 50 -22.10 11.60 23.00
C GLN A 50 -22.15 10.96 24.39
N LEU A 51 -23.32 10.44 24.80
CA LEU A 51 -23.47 9.72 26.06
C LEU A 51 -22.72 8.39 26.02
N PHE A 52 -22.83 7.68 24.88
CA PHE A 52 -22.08 6.46 24.63
C PHE A 52 -20.58 6.68 24.76
N ASP A 53 -20.05 7.71 24.09
CA ASP A 53 -18.62 8.08 24.08
C ASP A 53 -18.05 8.40 25.48
N ARG A 54 -18.86 8.91 26.40
CA ARG A 54 -18.42 9.14 27.78
C ARG A 54 -18.27 7.83 28.58
N MET A 55 -18.97 6.78 28.19
CA MET A 55 -19.12 5.56 28.98
C MET A 55 -18.28 4.39 28.45
N TRP A 56 -18.36 4.11 27.15
CA TRP A 56 -17.78 2.88 26.57
C TRP A 56 -16.25 2.72 26.79
N PRO A 57 -15.41 3.78 26.88
CA PRO A 57 -13.97 3.60 27.09
C PRO A 57 -13.63 2.92 28.44
N ARG A 58 -14.51 3.08 29.44
CA ARG A 58 -14.36 2.50 30.78
C ARG A 58 -15.06 1.15 30.92
N LEU A 59 -16.12 0.91 30.16
CA LEU A 59 -16.87 -0.35 30.21
C LEU A 59 -15.95 -1.55 29.94
N ARG A 60 -16.01 -2.57 30.81
CA ARG A 60 -15.27 -3.84 30.66
C ARG A 60 -16.18 -5.05 30.70
N VAL A 61 -17.26 -4.99 31.48
CA VAL A 61 -18.24 -6.08 31.63
C VAL A 61 -19.65 -5.53 31.44
N LEU A 62 -20.37 -6.09 30.47
CA LEU A 62 -21.80 -5.88 30.26
C LEU A 62 -22.53 -7.21 30.53
N ALA A 63 -23.30 -7.25 31.61
CA ALA A 63 -24.04 -8.44 32.03
C ALA A 63 -25.54 -8.33 31.67
N ARG A 64 -26.27 -9.45 31.68
CA ARG A 64 -27.68 -9.53 31.25
C ARG A 64 -27.95 -8.77 29.94
N SER A 65 -27.02 -8.85 28.98
CA SER A 65 -27.13 -8.14 27.70
C SER A 65 -28.12 -8.83 26.78
N SER A 66 -29.02 -8.08 26.14
CA SER A 66 -29.84 -8.59 25.04
C SER A 66 -29.03 -8.69 23.72
N PRO A 67 -29.54 -9.39 22.70
CA PRO A 67 -28.96 -9.35 21.34
C PRO A 67 -28.80 -7.93 20.79
N GLU A 68 -29.79 -7.07 21.03
CA GLU A 68 -29.80 -5.67 20.63
C GLU A 68 -28.74 -4.84 21.37
N ASP A 69 -28.51 -5.13 22.65
CA ASP A 69 -27.47 -4.47 23.44
C ASP A 69 -26.08 -4.76 22.87
N LYS A 70 -25.82 -6.03 22.52
CA LYS A 70 -24.57 -6.47 21.88
C LYS A 70 -24.35 -5.74 20.56
N HIS A 71 -25.36 -5.71 19.71
CA HIS A 71 -25.30 -5.01 18.42
C HIS A 71 -25.06 -3.50 18.60
N THR A 72 -25.81 -2.85 19.50
CA THR A 72 -25.69 -1.43 19.79
C THR A 72 -24.29 -1.08 20.29
N LEU A 73 -23.75 -1.87 21.21
CA LEU A 73 -22.39 -1.68 21.72
C LEU A 73 -21.37 -1.71 20.58
N VAL A 74 -21.44 -2.71 19.70
CA VAL A 74 -20.50 -2.88 18.58
C VAL A 74 -20.63 -1.74 17.57
N ASP A 75 -21.86 -1.43 17.14
CA ASP A 75 -22.12 -0.38 16.15
C ASP A 75 -21.61 0.99 16.62
N HIS A 76 -21.86 1.35 17.88
CA HIS A 76 -21.48 2.64 18.43
C HIS A 76 -19.99 2.76 18.80
N ILE A 77 -19.30 1.66 19.15
CA ILE A 77 -17.82 1.67 19.26
C ILE A 77 -17.22 1.95 17.88
N ILE A 78 -17.69 1.28 16.84
CA ILE A 78 -17.19 1.48 15.48
C ILE A 78 -17.43 2.92 15.00
N ARG A 79 -18.56 3.53 15.36
CA ARG A 79 -18.90 4.93 15.01
C ARG A 79 -18.14 5.97 15.84
N SER A 80 -17.69 5.60 17.04
CA SER A 80 -17.00 6.51 17.95
C SER A 80 -15.77 7.16 17.31
N LYS A 81 -15.56 8.44 17.61
CA LYS A 81 -14.45 9.25 17.11
C LYS A 81 -13.49 9.71 18.21
N LEU A 82 -13.61 9.16 19.42
CA LEU A 82 -12.72 9.49 20.55
C LEU A 82 -11.26 9.19 20.22
N SER A 83 -11.02 8.03 19.62
CA SER A 83 -9.72 7.68 19.06
C SER A 83 -9.58 8.31 17.69
N LYS A 84 -8.53 9.14 17.48
CA LYS A 84 -8.20 9.74 16.17
C LYS A 84 -8.13 8.70 15.05
N ASN A 85 -7.71 7.49 15.42
CA ASN A 85 -7.50 6.38 14.51
C ASN A 85 -8.72 5.47 14.34
N ARG A 86 -9.78 5.70 15.13
CA ARG A 86 -10.96 4.83 15.30
C ARG A 86 -10.60 3.40 15.75
N GLU A 87 -11.46 2.82 16.58
CA GLU A 87 -11.29 1.43 17.01
C GLU A 87 -11.71 0.47 15.90
N VAL A 88 -11.09 -0.72 15.91
CA VAL A 88 -11.47 -1.87 15.09
C VAL A 88 -12.00 -2.93 16.05
N VAL A 89 -13.24 -3.36 15.86
CA VAL A 89 -13.95 -4.20 16.84
C VAL A 89 -14.02 -5.63 16.35
N ALA A 90 -13.45 -6.54 17.15
CA ALA A 90 -13.66 -7.98 17.01
C ALA A 90 -14.70 -8.45 18.01
N VAL A 91 -15.63 -9.29 17.56
CA VAL A 91 -16.71 -9.87 18.38
C VAL A 91 -16.61 -11.38 18.32
N THR A 92 -16.89 -12.06 19.42
CA THR A 92 -17.03 -13.51 19.46
C THR A 92 -18.42 -13.90 19.94
N GLY A 93 -18.98 -14.96 19.37
CA GLY A 93 -20.30 -15.47 19.72
C GLY A 93 -20.51 -16.90 19.23
N ASP A 94 -21.41 -17.61 19.89
CA ASP A 94 -21.73 -19.02 19.64
C ASP A 94 -23.23 -19.22 19.36
N GLY A 95 -24.08 -18.31 19.84
CA GLY A 95 -25.53 -18.39 19.68
C GLY A 95 -26.09 -17.65 18.46
N THR A 96 -27.31 -18.01 18.07
CA THR A 96 -28.12 -17.29 17.07
C THR A 96 -28.31 -15.82 17.44
N ASN A 97 -28.40 -15.54 18.74
CA ASN A 97 -28.50 -14.21 19.33
C ASN A 97 -27.29 -13.30 19.07
N ASP A 98 -26.13 -13.87 18.73
CA ASP A 98 -24.92 -13.09 18.45
C ASP A 98 -24.81 -12.69 16.98
N GLY A 99 -25.63 -13.27 16.09
CA GLY A 99 -25.58 -13.05 14.65
C GLY A 99 -25.54 -11.59 14.23
N PRO A 100 -26.47 -10.72 14.71
CA PRO A 100 -26.46 -9.29 14.36
C PRO A 100 -25.21 -8.53 14.84
N ALA A 101 -24.61 -8.93 15.96
CA ALA A 101 -23.40 -8.31 16.49
C ALA A 101 -22.15 -8.82 15.75
N LEU A 102 -22.07 -10.13 15.48
CA LEU A 102 -21.03 -10.75 14.67
C LEU A 102 -20.96 -10.12 13.28
N LYS A 103 -22.12 -9.99 12.60
CA LYS A 103 -22.17 -9.41 11.26
C LYS A 103 -21.84 -7.92 11.23
N ARG A 104 -22.08 -7.22 12.35
CA ARG A 104 -21.80 -5.78 12.45
C ARG A 104 -20.35 -5.48 12.79
N ALA A 105 -19.65 -6.41 13.45
CA ALA A 105 -18.25 -6.27 13.83
C ALA A 105 -17.35 -6.02 12.61
N ASP A 106 -16.14 -5.48 12.83
CA ASP A 106 -15.14 -5.45 11.77
C ASP A 106 -14.55 -6.86 11.53
N VAL A 107 -14.53 -7.71 12.58
CA VAL A 107 -14.19 -9.14 12.50
C VAL A 107 -15.05 -9.94 13.47
N GLY A 108 -15.88 -10.86 12.96
CA GLY A 108 -16.67 -11.81 13.77
C GLY A 108 -15.96 -13.16 13.95
N PHE A 109 -15.94 -13.68 15.17
CA PHE A 109 -15.41 -15.01 15.52
C PHE A 109 -16.54 -15.93 16.01
N ALA A 110 -16.73 -17.08 15.37
CA ALA A 110 -17.65 -18.11 15.85
C ALA A 110 -16.90 -19.31 16.48
N MET A 111 -17.53 -19.94 17.47
CA MET A 111 -17.09 -21.23 18.00
C MET A 111 -17.39 -22.36 16.99
N GLY A 112 -16.43 -23.22 16.73
CA GLY A 112 -16.53 -24.31 15.76
C GLY A 112 -17.27 -25.51 16.30
N ILE A 113 -17.06 -25.84 17.58
CA ILE A 113 -17.66 -27.02 18.23
C ILE A 113 -19.00 -26.63 18.86
N ALA A 114 -19.01 -25.64 19.75
CA ALA A 114 -20.20 -25.21 20.48
C ALA A 114 -21.09 -24.22 19.70
N GLY A 115 -20.57 -23.60 18.64
CA GLY A 115 -21.30 -22.58 17.90
C GLY A 115 -22.40 -23.15 17.01
N THR A 116 -23.52 -22.44 16.99
CA THR A 116 -24.65 -22.68 16.08
C THR A 116 -24.28 -22.38 14.62
N ASP A 117 -24.93 -23.04 13.67
CA ASP A 117 -24.67 -22.80 12.24
C ASP A 117 -24.97 -21.36 11.83
N VAL A 118 -25.98 -20.73 12.43
CA VAL A 118 -26.30 -19.31 12.23
C VAL A 118 -25.14 -18.41 12.67
N ALA A 119 -24.49 -18.71 13.80
CA ALA A 119 -23.32 -17.94 14.24
C ALA A 119 -22.12 -18.14 13.31
N LYS A 120 -21.90 -19.37 12.82
CA LYS A 120 -20.84 -19.69 11.85
C LYS A 120 -21.04 -19.00 10.51
N GLU A 121 -22.28 -18.92 10.01
CA GLU A 121 -22.61 -18.19 8.79
C GLU A 121 -22.51 -16.67 8.94
N ALA A 122 -22.73 -16.14 10.14
CA ALA A 122 -22.66 -14.70 10.42
C ALA A 122 -21.23 -14.18 10.65
N CYS A 123 -20.26 -15.06 10.95
CA CYS A 123 -18.89 -14.69 11.33
C CYS A 123 -17.92 -14.67 10.13
N ASP A 124 -16.73 -14.10 10.34
CA ASP A 124 -15.64 -14.08 9.35
C ASP A 124 -14.60 -15.19 9.58
N ILE A 125 -14.42 -15.62 10.84
CA ILE A 125 -13.44 -16.63 11.24
C ILE A 125 -14.08 -17.63 12.22
N ILE A 126 -13.98 -18.93 11.91
CA ILE A 126 -14.43 -20.01 12.80
C ILE A 126 -13.24 -20.56 13.59
N LEU A 127 -13.36 -20.61 14.90
CA LEU A 127 -12.39 -21.24 15.80
C LEU A 127 -12.66 -22.74 15.87
N THR A 128 -11.82 -23.56 15.27
CA THR A 128 -12.03 -25.02 15.22
C THR A 128 -11.85 -25.72 16.57
N ASP A 129 -11.22 -25.06 17.54
CA ASP A 129 -10.87 -25.60 18.86
C ASP A 129 -11.59 -24.92 20.03
N ASP A 130 -12.52 -24.00 19.75
CA ASP A 130 -13.27 -23.19 20.73
C ASP A 130 -12.39 -22.46 21.77
N ASN A 131 -11.13 -22.21 21.43
CA ASN A 131 -10.16 -21.64 22.37
C ASN A 131 -9.92 -20.15 22.12
N PHE A 132 -10.09 -19.33 23.16
CA PHE A 132 -9.79 -17.89 23.10
C PHE A 132 -8.33 -17.60 22.72
N ALA A 133 -7.38 -18.49 23.04
CA ALA A 133 -5.98 -18.36 22.65
C ALA A 133 -5.79 -18.35 21.12
N SER A 134 -6.70 -18.99 20.37
CA SER A 134 -6.69 -19.00 18.90
C SER A 134 -7.01 -17.63 18.31
N ILE A 135 -7.80 -16.80 19.00
CA ILE A 135 -8.03 -15.39 18.62
C ILE A 135 -6.72 -14.60 18.71
N VAL A 136 -5.92 -14.79 19.76
CA VAL A 136 -4.62 -14.12 19.92
C VAL A 136 -3.66 -14.52 18.79
N LYS A 137 -3.65 -15.81 18.41
CA LYS A 137 -2.88 -16.29 17.26
C LYS A 137 -3.35 -15.65 15.95
N ALA A 138 -4.66 -15.55 15.72
CA ALA A 138 -5.22 -14.88 14.54
C ALA A 138 -4.80 -13.40 14.47
N VAL A 139 -4.85 -12.68 15.60
CA VAL A 139 -4.37 -11.28 15.68
C VAL A 139 -2.87 -11.19 15.36
N LYS A 140 -2.05 -12.12 15.88
CA LYS A 140 -0.61 -12.19 15.60
C LYS A 140 -0.36 -12.37 14.09
N TRP A 141 -1.09 -13.28 13.45
CA TRP A 141 -1.02 -13.51 12.00
C TRP A 141 -1.49 -12.30 11.19
N GLY A 142 -2.60 -11.67 11.56
CA GLY A 142 -3.07 -10.46 10.89
C GLY A 142 -2.06 -9.31 10.95
N ARG A 143 -1.40 -9.12 12.10
CA ARG A 143 -0.30 -8.15 12.25
C ARG A 143 0.90 -8.49 11.38
N ASN A 144 1.21 -9.76 11.19
CA ASN A 144 2.29 -10.22 10.33
C ASN A 144 1.99 -9.98 8.85
N VAL A 145 0.77 -10.30 8.39
CA VAL A 145 0.32 -10.04 7.02
C VAL A 145 0.42 -8.55 6.68
N TYR A 146 -0.02 -7.67 7.59
CA TYR A 146 0.09 -6.22 7.39
C TYR A 146 1.55 -5.75 7.23
N ASP A 147 2.45 -6.26 8.07
CA ASP A 147 3.88 -5.95 7.98
C ASP A 147 4.49 -6.48 6.69
N SER A 148 4.16 -7.71 6.30
CA SER A 148 4.59 -8.34 5.04
C SER A 148 4.18 -7.50 3.82
N ILE A 149 2.92 -7.03 3.77
CA ILE A 149 2.45 -6.14 2.71
C ILE A 149 3.25 -4.83 2.71
N SER A 150 3.52 -4.26 3.89
CA SER A 150 4.26 -3.00 4.01
C SER A 150 5.71 -3.15 3.54
N LYS A 151 6.39 -4.26 3.89
CA LYS A 151 7.74 -4.61 3.41
C LYS A 151 7.78 -4.70 1.89
N PHE A 152 6.85 -5.45 1.32
CA PHE A 152 6.71 -5.58 -0.13
C PHE A 152 6.47 -4.24 -0.82
N LEU A 153 5.60 -3.39 -0.27
CA LEU A 153 5.34 -2.07 -0.84
C LEU A 153 6.55 -1.13 -0.77
N GLN A 154 7.31 -1.12 0.32
CA GLN A 154 8.55 -0.34 0.40
C GLN A 154 9.52 -0.74 -0.70
N PHE A 155 9.67 -2.05 -0.90
CA PHE A 155 10.52 -2.61 -1.93
C PHE A 155 10.03 -2.22 -3.33
N GLN A 156 8.80 -2.60 -3.67
CA GLN A 156 8.20 -2.42 -4.98
C GLN A 156 8.17 -0.96 -5.43
N LEU A 157 7.85 -0.04 -4.52
CA LEU A 157 7.82 1.38 -4.83
C LEU A 157 9.22 1.93 -5.11
N THR A 158 10.25 1.44 -4.43
CA THR A 158 11.64 1.83 -4.69
C THR A 158 12.05 1.41 -6.11
N VAL A 159 11.80 0.15 -6.48
CA VAL A 159 12.09 -0.38 -7.82
C VAL A 159 11.39 0.46 -8.90
N ASN A 160 10.08 0.69 -8.72
CA ASN A 160 9.26 1.42 -9.69
C ASN A 160 9.68 2.89 -9.83
N VAL A 161 9.98 3.58 -8.72
CA VAL A 161 10.44 4.98 -8.77
C VAL A 161 11.74 5.08 -9.56
N VAL A 162 12.70 4.19 -9.32
CA VAL A 162 13.99 4.19 -10.04
C VAL A 162 13.81 3.83 -11.50
N ALA A 163 13.09 2.75 -11.80
CA ALA A 163 12.83 2.27 -13.15
C ALA A 163 12.16 3.32 -14.03
N VAL A 164 11.14 4.01 -13.51
CA VAL A 164 10.47 5.11 -14.23
C VAL A 164 11.39 6.32 -14.37
N SER A 165 12.10 6.71 -13.31
CA SER A 165 12.97 7.89 -13.33
C SER A 165 14.13 7.75 -14.31
N ILE A 166 14.81 6.60 -14.32
CA ILE A 166 15.93 6.36 -15.25
C ILE A 166 15.46 6.34 -16.70
N THR A 167 14.29 5.75 -16.97
CA THR A 167 13.70 5.71 -18.32
C THR A 167 13.38 7.11 -18.82
N ILE A 168 12.75 7.95 -17.97
CA ILE A 168 12.43 9.34 -18.31
C ILE A 168 13.70 10.16 -18.57
N ILE A 169 14.67 10.11 -17.65
CA ILE A 169 15.91 10.89 -17.79
C ILE A 169 16.65 10.47 -19.06
N SER A 170 16.77 9.16 -19.29
CA SER A 170 17.49 8.63 -20.46
C SER A 170 16.79 8.99 -21.78
N ALA A 171 15.45 8.99 -21.80
CA ALA A 171 14.69 9.42 -22.98
C ALA A 171 14.97 10.88 -23.36
N PHE A 172 15.20 11.76 -22.38
CA PHE A 172 15.56 13.16 -22.63
C PHE A 172 17.02 13.37 -23.06
N THR A 173 17.94 12.49 -22.64
CA THR A 173 19.38 12.70 -22.85
C THR A 173 19.97 11.90 -24.01
N ILE A 174 19.57 10.64 -24.15
CA ILE A 174 20.19 9.66 -25.08
C ILE A 174 19.23 9.26 -26.21
N THR A 175 17.95 9.64 -26.13
CA THR A 175 16.88 9.28 -27.10
C THR A 175 16.57 7.77 -27.15
N ASP A 176 17.28 6.95 -26.36
CA ASP A 176 17.05 5.52 -26.19
C ASP A 176 17.12 5.15 -24.70
N SER A 177 16.45 4.07 -24.32
CA SER A 177 16.43 3.58 -22.94
C SER A 177 17.63 2.66 -22.68
N PRO A 178 18.38 2.86 -21.58
CA PRO A 178 19.52 2.00 -21.24
C PRO A 178 19.07 0.58 -20.86
N LEU A 179 17.78 0.41 -20.53
CA LEU A 179 17.15 -0.87 -20.24
C LEU A 179 16.14 -1.20 -21.34
N ARG A 180 16.30 -2.35 -21.99
CA ARG A 180 15.37 -2.82 -23.02
C ARG A 180 14.03 -3.21 -22.41
N ALA A 181 12.96 -3.15 -23.19
CA ALA A 181 11.61 -3.52 -22.74
C ALA A 181 11.54 -4.93 -22.13
N ILE A 182 12.24 -5.91 -22.72
CA ILE A 182 12.29 -7.30 -22.20
C ILE A 182 13.06 -7.37 -20.87
N GLN A 183 14.12 -6.58 -20.70
CA GLN A 183 14.87 -6.50 -19.44
C GLN A 183 14.03 -5.84 -18.34
N MET A 184 13.26 -4.81 -18.68
CA MET A 184 12.31 -4.17 -17.75
C MET A 184 11.17 -5.12 -17.37
N LEU A 185 10.66 -5.91 -18.33
CA LEU A 185 9.67 -6.95 -18.06
C LEU A 185 10.23 -8.01 -17.11
N TRP A 186 11.49 -8.42 -17.31
CA TRP A 186 12.18 -9.35 -16.42
C TRP A 186 12.30 -8.81 -15.00
N VAL A 187 12.76 -7.57 -14.84
CA VAL A 187 12.83 -6.91 -13.53
C VAL A 187 11.46 -6.89 -12.89
N ASN A 188 10.41 -6.41 -13.57
CA ASN A 188 9.08 -6.37 -12.97
C ASN A 188 8.53 -7.77 -12.66
N LEU A 189 8.64 -8.75 -13.55
CA LEU A 189 8.06 -10.08 -13.33
C LEU A 189 8.69 -10.78 -12.13
N ILE A 190 10.01 -10.74 -12.03
CA ILE A 190 10.79 -11.45 -11.00
C ILE A 190 10.73 -10.70 -9.68
N MET A 191 10.96 -9.38 -9.70
CA MET A 191 11.00 -8.58 -8.49
C MET A 191 9.60 -8.41 -7.89
N ASP A 192 8.53 -8.42 -8.69
CA ASP A 192 7.16 -8.33 -8.16
C ASP A 192 6.68 -9.68 -7.63
N THR A 193 6.87 -10.76 -8.40
CA THR A 193 6.29 -12.08 -8.06
C THR A 193 7.13 -12.84 -7.04
N LEU A 194 8.45 -12.94 -7.26
CA LEU A 194 9.31 -13.72 -6.36
C LEU A 194 9.61 -12.96 -5.07
N ALA A 195 9.83 -11.64 -5.12
CA ALA A 195 10.08 -10.88 -3.89
C ALA A 195 8.80 -10.74 -3.05
N SER A 196 7.61 -10.64 -3.66
CA SER A 196 6.36 -10.69 -2.88
C SER A 196 6.23 -12.02 -2.16
N LEU A 197 6.53 -13.15 -2.81
CA LEU A 197 6.54 -14.47 -2.17
C LEU A 197 7.57 -14.53 -1.02
N ALA A 198 8.79 -14.04 -1.26
CA ALA A 198 9.88 -14.07 -0.28
C ALA A 198 9.58 -13.22 0.96
N LEU A 199 9.08 -11.99 0.76
CA LEU A 199 8.75 -11.04 1.83
C LEU A 199 7.41 -11.37 2.52
N ALA A 200 6.47 -11.99 1.82
CA ALA A 200 5.17 -12.35 2.38
C ALA A 200 5.23 -13.55 3.33
N THR A 201 6.17 -14.47 3.11
CA THR A 201 6.21 -15.77 3.81
C THR A 201 7.05 -15.75 5.09
N GLU A 202 7.31 -14.59 5.68
CA GLU A 202 7.95 -14.50 6.99
C GLU A 202 7.00 -14.98 8.10
N ASN A 203 7.51 -15.80 9.02
CA ASN A 203 6.73 -16.29 10.16
C ASN A 203 6.51 -15.18 11.21
N PRO A 204 5.34 -15.18 11.88
CA PRO A 204 5.00 -14.16 12.87
C PRO A 204 5.84 -14.28 14.15
N THR A 205 6.42 -13.17 14.62
CA THR A 205 7.19 -13.11 15.88
C THR A 205 6.34 -12.58 17.03
N ASP A 206 6.68 -12.92 18.29
CA ASP A 206 5.94 -12.44 19.47
C ASP A 206 6.13 -10.95 19.74
N ASP A 207 7.19 -10.35 19.20
CA ASP A 207 7.41 -8.91 19.27
C ASP A 207 6.28 -8.12 18.58
N LEU A 208 5.58 -8.74 17.62
CA LEU A 208 4.40 -8.16 16.98
C LEU A 208 3.26 -7.89 17.98
N LEU A 209 3.21 -8.56 19.13
CA LEU A 209 2.18 -8.36 20.15
C LEU A 209 2.56 -7.27 21.17
N LYS A 210 3.84 -6.91 21.29
CA LYS A 210 4.32 -5.87 22.22
C LYS A 210 4.02 -4.45 21.76
N ARG A 211 3.76 -4.25 20.47
CA ARG A 211 3.42 -2.95 19.88
C ARG A 211 1.93 -2.64 19.96
N ARG A 212 1.60 -1.34 19.97
CA ARG A 212 0.22 -0.85 19.86
C ARG A 212 -0.39 -1.24 18.50
N PRO A 213 -1.71 -1.48 18.42
CA PRO A 213 -2.38 -1.83 17.16
C PRO A 213 -2.30 -0.70 16.13
N TYR A 214 -2.38 -1.08 14.85
CA TYR A 214 -2.52 -0.12 13.76
C TYR A 214 -3.93 0.46 13.74
N GLY A 215 -4.02 1.78 13.57
CA GLY A 215 -5.27 2.49 13.46
C GLY A 215 -5.99 2.28 12.13
N ARG A 216 -7.32 2.40 12.12
CA ARG A 216 -8.16 2.23 10.91
C ARG A 216 -7.81 3.22 9.79
N THR A 217 -7.37 4.43 10.15
CA THR A 217 -7.05 5.52 9.19
C THR A 217 -5.55 5.73 9.00
N LYS A 218 -4.71 4.85 9.56
CA LYS A 218 -3.26 5.00 9.43
C LYS A 218 -2.84 4.69 7.99
N ALA A 219 -2.03 5.57 7.41
CA ALA A 219 -1.51 5.36 6.06
C ALA A 219 -0.61 4.10 6.02
N LEU A 220 -0.73 3.34 4.93
CA LEU A 220 0.00 2.08 4.74
C LEU A 220 1.51 2.31 4.60
N ILE A 221 1.91 3.36 3.87
CA ILE A 221 3.32 3.76 3.73
C ILE A 221 3.63 4.78 4.83
N SER A 222 4.42 4.39 5.83
CA SER A 222 4.80 5.31 6.90
C SER A 222 5.78 6.39 6.43
N ARG A 223 5.94 7.47 7.22
CA ARG A 223 6.98 8.48 6.94
C ARG A 223 8.39 7.90 6.96
N HIS A 224 8.60 6.89 7.81
CA HIS A 224 9.86 6.16 7.84
C HIS A 224 10.07 5.43 6.52
N MET A 225 9.09 4.68 6.03
CA MET A 225 9.17 3.99 4.73
C MET A 225 9.47 4.96 3.57
N TRP A 226 8.85 6.15 3.55
CA TRP A 226 9.16 7.17 2.54
C TRP A 226 10.63 7.60 2.54
N LEU A 227 11.26 7.73 3.71
CA LEU A 227 12.68 8.01 3.82
C LEU A 227 13.51 6.92 3.15
N PHE A 228 13.17 5.64 3.38
CA PHE A 228 13.86 4.52 2.76
C PHE A 228 13.62 4.49 1.24
N ILE A 229 12.37 4.60 0.80
CA ILE A 229 12.01 4.59 -0.63
C ILE A 229 12.81 5.67 -1.37
N ILE A 230 12.78 6.91 -0.89
CA ILE A 230 13.47 8.03 -1.55
C ILE A 230 14.99 7.91 -1.41
N GLY A 231 15.50 7.51 -0.25
CA GLY A 231 16.93 7.37 0.01
C GLY A 231 17.59 6.33 -0.89
N HIS A 232 17.01 5.12 -0.95
CA HIS A 232 17.46 4.07 -1.86
C HIS A 232 17.27 4.49 -3.32
N SER A 233 16.14 5.12 -3.66
CA SER A 233 15.91 5.59 -5.04
C SER A 233 16.96 6.60 -5.50
N ILE A 234 17.39 7.53 -4.65
CA ILE A 234 18.43 8.51 -4.97
C ILE A 234 19.77 7.81 -5.21
N TYR A 235 20.14 6.87 -4.34
CA TYR A 235 21.38 6.10 -4.49
C TYR A 235 21.38 5.30 -5.80
N GLN A 236 20.33 4.52 -6.05
CA GLN A 236 20.22 3.70 -7.26
C GLN A 236 20.21 4.57 -8.51
N LEU A 237 19.42 5.64 -8.53
CA LEU A 237 19.34 6.53 -9.69
C LEU A 237 20.70 7.20 -9.97
N THR A 238 21.40 7.66 -8.94
CA THR A 238 22.73 8.25 -9.09
C THR A 238 23.72 7.24 -9.67
N THR A 239 23.74 6.03 -9.11
CA THR A 239 24.62 4.95 -9.57
C THR A 239 24.31 4.56 -11.02
N LEU A 240 23.04 4.39 -11.38
CA LEU A 240 22.63 4.07 -12.75
C LEU A 240 22.99 5.19 -13.73
N LEU A 241 22.77 6.46 -13.38
CA LEU A 241 23.14 7.57 -14.25
C LEU A 241 24.65 7.63 -14.46
N VAL A 242 25.45 7.43 -13.40
CA VAL A 242 26.91 7.33 -13.53
C VAL A 242 27.30 6.17 -14.45
N LEU A 243 26.71 5.00 -14.29
CA LEU A 243 26.98 3.86 -15.16
C LEU A 243 26.53 4.12 -16.60
N VAL A 244 25.41 4.80 -16.82
CA VAL A 244 24.89 5.11 -18.16
C VAL A 244 25.76 6.13 -18.89
N PHE A 245 26.23 7.19 -18.22
CA PHE A 245 26.99 8.25 -18.90
C PHE A 245 28.51 8.07 -18.84
N ALA A 246 29.03 7.53 -17.75
CA ALA A 246 30.47 7.40 -17.51
C ALA A 246 30.93 5.94 -17.46
N GLY A 247 30.04 4.94 -17.45
CA GLY A 247 30.41 3.53 -17.32
C GLY A 247 31.34 3.03 -18.42
N ALA A 248 31.12 3.46 -19.66
CA ALA A 248 31.99 3.12 -20.78
C ALA A 248 33.45 3.56 -20.56
N GLN A 249 33.64 4.78 -20.03
CA GLN A 249 34.98 5.31 -19.73
C GLN A 249 35.58 4.69 -18.46
N LEU A 250 34.75 4.47 -17.42
CA LEU A 250 35.19 3.92 -16.14
C LEU A 250 35.72 2.49 -16.26
N PHE A 251 35.12 1.69 -17.15
CA PHE A 251 35.48 0.28 -17.31
C PHE A 251 36.28 0.00 -18.59
N ASP A 252 36.66 1.03 -19.35
CA ASP A 252 37.37 0.92 -20.64
C ASP A 252 36.66 -0.05 -21.60
N ILE A 253 35.33 0.11 -21.74
CA ILE A 253 34.48 -0.72 -22.59
C ILE A 253 33.79 0.12 -23.67
N GLN A 254 33.40 -0.54 -24.76
CA GLN A 254 32.72 0.15 -25.86
C GLN A 254 31.39 0.75 -25.41
N THR A 255 31.18 2.03 -25.73
CA THR A 255 29.94 2.72 -25.41
C THR A 255 28.73 2.12 -26.13
N GLY A 256 27.63 1.99 -25.40
CA GLY A 256 26.32 1.65 -25.94
C GLY A 256 25.55 2.85 -26.49
N ILE A 257 25.95 4.07 -26.14
CA ILE A 257 25.23 5.31 -26.49
C ILE A 257 25.36 5.59 -28.00
N GLY A 258 24.24 5.90 -28.65
CA GLY A 258 24.21 6.33 -30.05
C GLY A 258 24.36 5.21 -31.08
N ARG A 259 24.29 3.94 -30.66
CA ARG A 259 24.27 2.78 -31.57
C ARG A 259 22.86 2.54 -32.10
N GLU A 260 22.77 1.95 -33.30
CA GLU A 260 21.48 1.60 -33.90
C GLU A 260 20.70 0.60 -33.05
N LEU A 261 19.36 0.68 -33.10
CA LEU A 261 18.44 -0.15 -32.29
C LEU A 261 18.62 -1.67 -32.48
N ARG A 262 19.22 -2.10 -33.61
CA ARG A 262 19.52 -3.51 -33.94
C ARG A 262 20.99 -3.89 -33.78
N ALA A 263 21.83 -2.98 -33.27
CA ALA A 263 23.23 -3.27 -33.04
C ALA A 263 23.42 -4.39 -32.02
N THR A 264 24.58 -5.05 -32.09
CA THR A 264 24.99 -6.09 -31.15
C THR A 264 24.92 -5.56 -29.72
N PRO A 265 24.43 -6.36 -28.75
CA PRO A 265 24.48 -6.02 -27.32
C PRO A 265 25.85 -5.51 -26.89
N THR A 266 25.87 -4.47 -26.07
CA THR A 266 27.12 -3.93 -25.51
C THR A 266 27.28 -4.34 -24.06
N GLN A 267 28.53 -4.54 -23.64
CA GLN A 267 28.84 -4.77 -22.23
C GLN A 267 28.42 -3.58 -21.36
N HIS A 268 28.48 -2.36 -21.90
CA HIS A 268 28.08 -1.14 -21.21
C HIS A 268 26.65 -1.18 -20.66
N PHE A 269 25.63 -1.36 -21.52
CA PHE A 269 24.25 -1.44 -21.04
C PHE A 269 23.95 -2.74 -20.30
N THR A 270 24.73 -3.80 -20.54
CA THR A 270 24.62 -5.03 -19.74
C THR A 270 25.09 -4.83 -18.30
N VAL A 271 26.15 -4.04 -18.07
CA VAL A 271 26.58 -3.63 -16.71
C VAL A 271 25.51 -2.78 -16.04
N VAL A 272 24.89 -1.83 -16.75
CA VAL A 272 23.77 -1.03 -16.20
C VAL A 272 22.62 -1.93 -15.76
N PHE A 273 22.18 -2.86 -16.61
CA PHE A 273 21.14 -3.83 -16.31
C PHE A 273 21.52 -4.73 -15.13
N ASN A 274 22.73 -5.30 -15.15
CA ASN A 274 23.16 -6.24 -14.11
C ASN A 274 23.34 -5.56 -12.75
N ALA A 275 23.96 -4.37 -12.71
CA ALA A 275 24.08 -3.58 -11.49
C ALA A 275 22.69 -3.20 -10.94
N PHE A 276 21.73 -2.86 -11.80
CA PHE A 276 20.35 -2.57 -11.37
C PHE A 276 19.69 -3.76 -10.67
N VAL A 277 19.85 -4.98 -11.23
CA VAL A 277 19.32 -6.21 -10.62
C VAL A 277 20.01 -6.52 -9.29
N PHE A 278 21.33 -6.38 -9.19
CA PHE A 278 22.02 -6.61 -7.92
C PHE A 278 21.64 -5.60 -6.84
N MET A 279 21.53 -4.30 -7.17
CA MET A 279 21.02 -3.30 -6.23
C MET A 279 19.63 -3.69 -5.70
N GLN A 280 18.78 -4.21 -6.59
CA GLN A 280 17.47 -4.75 -6.24
C GLN A 280 17.53 -5.96 -5.30
N LEU A 281 18.39 -6.95 -5.56
CA LEU A 281 18.58 -8.10 -4.68
C LEU A 281 19.06 -7.69 -3.27
N PHE A 282 20.00 -6.76 -3.17
CA PHE A 282 20.46 -6.28 -1.86
C PHE A 282 19.44 -5.37 -1.16
N ASN A 283 18.68 -4.58 -1.91
CA ASN A 283 17.57 -3.79 -1.36
C ASN A 283 16.43 -4.70 -0.84
N GLU A 284 16.22 -5.87 -1.44
CA GLU A 284 15.25 -6.87 -0.96
C GLU A 284 15.57 -7.32 0.47
N ILE A 285 16.86 -7.52 0.77
CA ILE A 285 17.34 -7.85 2.12
C ILE A 285 17.04 -6.72 3.10
N ASN A 286 17.26 -5.46 2.70
CA ASN A 286 16.95 -4.29 3.54
C ASN A 286 15.43 -4.17 3.80
N ALA A 287 14.61 -4.40 2.78
CA ALA A 287 13.16 -4.26 2.86
C ALA A 287 12.49 -5.27 3.81
N ARG A 288 13.18 -6.33 4.23
CA ARG A 288 12.70 -7.26 5.27
C ARG A 288 12.41 -6.57 6.60
N LYS A 289 13.11 -5.47 6.92
CA LYS A 289 12.98 -4.74 8.19
C LYS A 289 12.54 -3.30 7.95
N ILE A 290 11.30 -2.98 8.33
CA ILE A 290 10.67 -1.67 8.07
C ILE A 290 10.49 -0.77 9.29
N HIS A 291 10.81 -1.27 10.49
CA HIS A 291 10.56 -0.56 11.76
C HIS A 291 11.82 0.05 12.39
N GLY A 292 12.85 0.34 11.58
CA GLY A 292 14.09 0.97 12.05
C GLY A 292 15.09 0.01 12.70
N GLU A 293 14.96 -1.28 12.44
CA GLU A 293 15.88 -2.31 12.96
C GLU A 293 17.21 -2.25 12.21
N ARG A 294 18.33 -2.19 12.94
CA ARG A 294 19.67 -2.10 12.31
C ARG A 294 20.13 -3.41 11.69
N ASN A 295 19.80 -4.55 12.29
CA ASN A 295 20.27 -5.85 11.82
C ASN A 295 19.31 -6.46 10.79
N VAL A 296 19.59 -6.23 9.52
CA VAL A 296 18.81 -6.78 8.38
C VAL A 296 19.02 -8.28 8.16
N PHE A 297 20.11 -8.84 8.67
CA PHE A 297 20.42 -10.27 8.58
C PHE A 297 19.79 -11.09 9.71
N ASP A 298 19.16 -10.44 10.69
CA ASP A 298 18.50 -11.15 11.77
C ASP A 298 17.47 -12.15 11.22
N LYS A 299 17.60 -13.40 11.68
CA LYS A 299 16.74 -14.54 11.30
C LYS A 299 16.61 -14.81 9.80
N ILE A 300 17.56 -14.34 8.98
CA ILE A 300 17.54 -14.62 7.52
C ILE A 300 17.59 -16.12 7.22
N TRP A 301 18.39 -16.86 8.00
CA TRP A 301 18.55 -18.31 7.88
C TRP A 301 17.33 -19.12 8.31
N THR A 302 16.41 -18.51 9.06
CA THR A 302 15.18 -19.18 9.50
C THR A 302 14.13 -19.20 8.38
N ASN A 303 14.18 -18.25 7.44
CA ASN A 303 13.27 -18.21 6.31
C ASN A 303 13.92 -18.86 5.08
N TRP A 304 13.75 -20.19 4.96
CA TRP A 304 14.29 -20.96 3.84
C TRP A 304 13.69 -20.55 2.49
N ILE A 305 12.44 -20.07 2.46
CA ILE A 305 11.76 -19.62 1.23
C ILE A 305 12.44 -18.36 0.70
N PHE A 306 12.72 -17.39 1.59
CA PHE A 306 13.47 -16.18 1.23
C PHE A 306 14.84 -16.52 0.65
N LEU A 307 15.60 -17.40 1.32
CA LEU A 307 16.91 -17.84 0.82
C LEU A 307 16.81 -18.54 -0.54
N SER A 308 15.80 -19.39 -0.72
CA SER A 308 15.58 -20.12 -1.97
C SER A 308 15.28 -19.16 -3.12
N VAL A 309 14.42 -18.16 -2.88
CA VAL A 309 14.11 -17.12 -3.86
C VAL A 309 15.36 -16.32 -4.25
N MET A 310 16.16 -15.87 -3.26
CA MET A 310 17.40 -15.12 -3.51
C MET A 310 18.39 -15.91 -4.38
N ILE A 311 18.54 -17.21 -4.12
CA ILE A 311 19.41 -18.11 -4.90
C ILE A 311 18.87 -18.27 -6.32
N VAL A 312 17.57 -18.47 -6.48
CA VAL A 312 16.92 -18.62 -7.79
C VAL A 312 17.08 -17.33 -8.61
N GLN A 313 16.77 -16.17 -8.05
CA GLN A 313 16.90 -14.89 -8.75
C GLN A 313 18.34 -14.65 -9.21
N THR A 314 19.32 -14.87 -8.32
CA THR A 314 20.74 -14.72 -8.64
C THR A 314 21.19 -15.70 -9.74
N SER A 315 20.76 -16.96 -9.64
CA SER A 315 21.11 -17.99 -10.62
C SER A 315 20.53 -17.68 -12.00
N VAL A 316 19.27 -17.26 -12.07
CA VAL A 316 18.66 -16.91 -13.36
C VAL A 316 19.29 -15.63 -13.92
N GLN A 317 19.64 -14.65 -13.08
CA GLN A 317 20.36 -13.46 -13.54
C GLN A 317 21.72 -13.82 -14.16
N ILE A 318 22.47 -14.76 -13.57
CA ILE A 318 23.72 -15.29 -14.14
C ILE A 318 23.48 -15.92 -15.51
N ILE A 319 22.43 -16.75 -15.65
CA ILE A 319 22.08 -17.39 -16.91
C ILE A 319 21.71 -16.35 -17.98
N ILE A 320 20.92 -15.33 -17.63
CA ILE A 320 20.49 -14.27 -18.56
C ILE A 320 21.68 -13.44 -19.06
N VAL A 321 22.61 -13.09 -18.18
CA VAL A 321 23.74 -12.24 -18.57
C VAL A 321 24.75 -13.02 -19.41
N GLN A 322 25.04 -14.28 -19.08
CA GLN A 322 26.03 -15.07 -19.81
C GLN A 322 25.49 -15.76 -21.07
N PHE A 323 24.19 -16.10 -21.14
CA PHE A 323 23.62 -16.86 -22.25
C PHE A 323 22.41 -16.19 -22.93
N GLY A 324 21.94 -15.05 -22.41
CA GLY A 324 20.71 -14.40 -22.87
C GLY A 324 20.86 -13.40 -24.02
N SER A 325 21.95 -13.42 -24.79
CA SER A 325 22.27 -12.32 -25.73
C SER A 325 21.21 -12.06 -26.79
N VAL A 326 20.59 -13.13 -27.32
CA VAL A 326 19.57 -13.03 -28.38
C VAL A 326 18.24 -12.51 -27.85
N ILE A 327 17.82 -12.98 -26.67
CA ILE A 327 16.48 -12.69 -26.11
C ILE A 327 16.50 -11.39 -25.30
N PHE A 328 17.47 -11.26 -24.39
CA PHE A 328 17.56 -10.16 -23.46
C PHE A 328 18.44 -9.02 -23.96
N GLY A 329 19.17 -9.22 -25.06
CA GLY A 329 20.06 -8.19 -25.60
C GLY A 329 21.23 -7.89 -24.65
N THR A 330 21.72 -8.90 -23.94
CA THR A 330 22.86 -8.82 -23.03
C THR A 330 24.14 -9.25 -23.73
N ALA A 331 25.27 -8.66 -23.35
CA ALA A 331 26.59 -9.10 -23.75
C ALA A 331 27.25 -9.82 -22.57
N GLU A 332 27.98 -10.89 -22.86
CA GLU A 332 28.72 -11.65 -21.84
C GLU A 332 29.62 -10.71 -21.03
N LEU A 333 29.54 -10.84 -19.70
CA LEU A 333 30.33 -10.04 -18.77
C LEU A 333 31.49 -10.87 -18.22
N GLY A 334 32.69 -10.29 -18.27
CA GLY A 334 33.86 -10.81 -17.57
C GLY A 334 33.71 -10.71 -16.05
N TRP A 335 34.51 -11.51 -15.33
CA TRP A 335 34.43 -11.57 -13.86
C TRP A 335 34.64 -10.21 -13.18
N ASP A 336 35.49 -9.35 -13.72
CA ASP A 336 35.74 -8.03 -13.13
C ASP A 336 34.47 -7.15 -13.11
N LEU A 337 33.71 -7.15 -14.20
CA LEU A 337 32.47 -6.39 -14.31
C LEU A 337 31.36 -6.96 -13.42
N TRP A 338 31.31 -8.29 -13.25
CA TRP A 338 30.43 -8.93 -12.29
C TRP A 338 30.72 -8.48 -10.86
N MET A 339 31.99 -8.46 -10.47
CA MET A 339 32.40 -8.02 -9.13
C MET A 339 32.03 -6.57 -8.87
N TRP A 340 32.18 -5.68 -9.86
CA TRP A 340 31.70 -4.30 -9.75
C TRP A 340 30.18 -4.20 -9.59
N CYS A 341 29.39 -4.99 -10.33
CA CYS A 341 27.93 -5.01 -10.19
C CYS A 341 27.51 -5.47 -8.78
N VAL A 342 28.12 -6.54 -8.28
CA VAL A 342 27.87 -7.06 -6.92
C VAL A 342 28.30 -6.04 -5.86
N PHE A 343 29.46 -5.41 -6.04
CA PHE A 343 29.96 -4.38 -5.13
C PHE A 343 29.00 -3.20 -5.03
N LEU A 344 28.61 -2.61 -6.17
CA LEU A 344 27.63 -1.52 -6.22
C LEU A 344 26.27 -1.93 -5.65
N GLY A 345 25.86 -3.18 -5.86
CA GLY A 345 24.67 -3.75 -5.21
C GLY A 345 24.82 -3.79 -3.69
N SER A 346 25.94 -4.31 -3.18
CA SER A 346 26.16 -4.49 -1.73
C SER A 346 26.19 -3.18 -0.94
N LEU A 347 26.55 -2.07 -1.59
CA LEU A 347 26.50 -0.73 -0.99
C LEU A 347 25.09 -0.32 -0.57
N GLU A 348 24.03 -0.94 -1.12
CA GLU A 348 22.65 -0.74 -0.65
C GLU A 348 22.50 -1.05 0.84
N LEU A 349 23.21 -2.06 1.33
CA LEU A 349 23.19 -2.42 2.75
C LEU A 349 23.78 -1.29 3.60
N VAL A 350 24.81 -0.61 3.09
CA VAL A 350 25.45 0.53 3.76
C VAL A 350 24.54 1.75 3.72
N VAL A 351 23.93 2.04 2.57
CA VAL A 351 22.95 3.13 2.41
C VAL A 351 21.81 2.98 3.40
N ASN A 352 21.28 1.76 3.57
CA ASN A 352 20.25 1.48 4.58
C ASN A 352 20.69 1.88 6.00
N GLN A 353 21.93 1.55 6.39
CA GLN A 353 22.47 1.97 7.70
C GLN A 353 22.58 3.49 7.84
N LEU A 354 22.97 4.19 6.76
CA LEU A 354 23.05 5.65 6.76
C LEU A 354 21.66 6.28 6.90
N LEU A 355 20.65 5.74 6.21
CA LEU A 355 19.27 6.21 6.29
C LEU A 355 18.68 6.02 7.70
N LEU A 356 19.06 4.95 8.41
CA LEU A 356 18.68 4.73 9.80
C LEU A 356 19.22 5.79 10.78
N LEU A 357 20.29 6.51 10.42
CA LEU A 357 20.84 7.60 11.24
C LEU A 357 20.01 8.89 11.13
N ILE A 358 19.16 9.02 10.10
CA ILE A 358 18.39 10.23 9.85
C ILE A 358 17.11 10.22 10.70
N PRO A 359 16.94 11.15 11.65
CA PRO A 359 15.74 11.19 12.47
C PRO A 359 14.55 11.68 11.64
N VAL A 360 13.51 10.83 11.55
CA VAL A 360 12.28 11.06 10.75
C VAL A 360 11.60 12.39 11.11
N ASN A 361 11.73 12.86 12.36
CA ASN A 361 11.16 14.11 12.85
C ASN A 361 11.70 15.37 12.15
N LYS A 362 12.88 15.29 11.51
CA LYS A 362 13.51 16.43 10.82
C LYS A 362 13.21 16.48 9.32
N LEU A 363 12.48 15.52 8.77
CA LEU A 363 12.22 15.48 7.33
C LEU A 363 11.25 16.58 6.88
N PRO A 364 11.54 17.31 5.78
CA PRO A 364 10.69 18.39 5.26
C PRO A 364 9.40 17.88 4.60
N LEU A 365 9.00 16.62 4.81
CA LEU A 365 7.80 15.99 4.24
C LEU A 365 6.50 16.68 4.69
N LYS A 366 6.51 17.50 5.75
CA LYS A 366 5.38 18.37 6.11
C LYS A 366 5.07 19.46 5.07
N LYS A 367 6.04 19.84 4.22
CA LYS A 367 5.88 20.93 3.21
C LYS A 367 5.33 20.45 1.87
N LEU A 368 5.54 19.18 1.50
CA LEU A 368 4.81 18.57 0.40
C LEU A 368 3.35 18.38 0.87
N LYS A 369 2.43 19.20 0.35
CA LYS A 369 0.97 19.09 0.62
C LYS A 369 0.34 17.73 0.27
N LEU A 370 1.13 16.76 -0.20
CA LEU A 370 0.72 15.37 -0.38
C LEU A 370 0.35 14.67 0.94
N TRP A 371 0.75 15.19 2.10
CA TRP A 371 0.58 14.50 3.38
C TRP A 371 -0.20 15.32 4.41
N LYS A 372 -1.52 15.20 4.41
CA LYS A 372 -2.40 15.63 5.53
C LYS A 372 -2.63 14.49 6.53
N SER A 373 -1.57 13.78 6.96
CA SER A 373 -1.67 12.91 8.14
C SER A 373 -1.01 13.62 9.33
N LYS A 374 -1.85 13.91 10.32
CA LYS A 374 -1.54 14.56 11.60
C LYS A 374 -0.88 13.52 12.52
N GLU A 375 0.31 13.04 12.15
CA GLU A 375 1.17 12.30 13.08
C GLU A 375 1.79 13.30 14.05
N GLU A 376 1.29 13.30 15.28
CA GLU A 376 1.95 13.83 16.46
C GLU A 376 2.11 12.73 17.49
N VAL A 377 3.33 12.69 18.02
CA VAL A 377 3.82 11.89 19.14
C VAL A 377 2.93 12.14 20.36
N ASP A 378 2.64 11.08 21.12
CA ASP A 378 1.89 11.12 22.38
C ASP A 378 2.39 12.23 23.30
N THR A 379 1.65 13.34 23.44
CA THR A 379 1.78 14.28 24.55
C THR A 379 0.45 15.03 24.75
N TYR A 380 -0.24 14.70 25.85
CA TYR A 380 -1.36 15.35 26.57
C TYR A 380 -2.62 15.85 25.82
N GLU A 381 -3.76 15.63 26.49
CA GLU A 381 -5.12 15.99 26.12
C GLU A 381 -5.28 17.49 25.77
N GLN A 382 -5.94 17.77 24.64
CA GLN A 382 -6.58 19.07 24.39
C GLN A 382 -8.05 18.89 24.02
N PRO A 383 -8.95 19.82 24.39
CA PRO A 383 -10.38 19.69 24.13
C PRO A 383 -10.67 19.82 22.64
N TYR A 384 -11.62 19.02 22.18
CA TYR A 384 -12.18 19.05 20.83
C TYR A 384 -12.91 20.38 20.56
N ASP A 385 -12.44 21.14 19.56
CA ASP A 385 -13.08 22.36 19.04
C ASP A 385 -13.99 22.02 17.84
N PRO A 386 -15.32 22.26 17.92
CA PRO A 386 -16.27 21.93 16.85
C PRO A 386 -16.13 22.78 15.56
N ASP A 387 -15.45 23.94 15.60
CA ASP A 387 -15.52 24.94 14.52
C ASP A 387 -14.46 24.82 13.41
N GLU A 388 -13.49 23.91 13.56
CA GLU A 388 -12.36 23.77 12.61
C GLU A 388 -12.81 23.21 11.23
N ASN A 389 -13.81 22.33 11.21
CA ASN A 389 -14.31 21.71 9.97
C ASN A 389 -15.10 22.70 9.09
N THR A 390 -15.83 23.62 9.70
CA THR A 390 -16.66 24.61 8.99
C THR A 390 -15.75 25.61 8.25
N ARG A 391 -14.63 26.02 8.86
CA ARG A 391 -13.64 26.91 8.22
C ARG A 391 -12.91 26.22 7.06
N ALA A 392 -12.57 24.93 7.21
CA ALA A 392 -11.90 24.16 6.15
C ALA A 392 -12.79 23.96 4.92
N GLN A 393 -14.08 23.68 5.11
CA GLN A 393 -15.06 23.56 4.03
C GLN A 393 -15.27 24.88 3.29
N VAL A 394 -15.35 26.00 4.02
CA VAL A 394 -15.47 27.35 3.43
C VAL A 394 -14.22 27.71 2.61
N LEU A 395 -13.02 27.37 3.08
CA LEU A 395 -11.76 27.60 2.36
C LEU A 395 -11.64 26.75 1.10
N TRP A 396 -12.12 25.50 1.14
CA TRP A 396 -12.13 24.61 -0.02
C TRP A 396 -13.13 25.09 -1.09
N MET A 397 -14.33 25.52 -0.69
CA MET A 397 -15.30 26.13 -1.61
C MET A 397 -14.76 27.41 -2.26
N LYS A 398 -14.03 28.25 -1.51
CA LYS A 398 -13.37 29.44 -2.09
C LYS A 398 -12.27 29.07 -3.10
N SER A 399 -11.55 27.97 -2.86
CA SER A 399 -10.50 27.46 -3.76
C SER A 399 -11.09 26.88 -5.05
N LEU A 400 -12.20 26.13 -4.95
CA LEU A 400 -12.92 25.63 -6.13
C LEU A 400 -13.51 26.73 -7.00
N ARG A 401 -14.07 27.79 -6.39
CA ARG A 401 -14.56 28.95 -7.15
C ARG A 401 -13.43 29.64 -7.91
N ARG A 402 -12.22 29.72 -7.35
CA ARG A 402 -11.04 30.26 -8.06
C ARG A 402 -10.68 29.42 -9.29
N ILE A 403 -10.71 28.09 -9.18
CA ILE A 403 -10.43 27.17 -10.29
C ILE A 403 -11.50 27.30 -11.39
N GLN A 404 -12.78 27.37 -11.03
CA GLN A 404 -13.86 27.61 -12.01
C GLN A 404 -13.69 28.95 -12.74
N THR A 405 -13.24 29.99 -12.03
CA THR A 405 -12.99 31.30 -12.64
C THR A 405 -11.81 31.25 -13.61
N GLN A 406 -10.73 30.52 -13.27
CA GLN A 406 -9.59 30.31 -14.16
C GLN A 406 -9.95 29.49 -15.42
N ILE A 407 -10.77 28.44 -15.28
CA ILE A 407 -11.25 27.65 -16.42
C ILE A 407 -12.12 28.51 -17.35
N ARG A 408 -12.95 29.40 -16.78
CA ARG A 408 -13.78 30.32 -17.58
C ARG A 408 -12.94 31.31 -18.38
N VAL A 409 -11.84 31.82 -17.79
CA VAL A 409 -10.88 32.71 -18.48
C VAL A 409 -10.13 31.97 -19.59
N VAL A 410 -9.72 30.72 -19.36
CA VAL A 410 -9.06 29.89 -20.37
C VAL A 410 -10.01 29.58 -21.54
N ASN A 411 -11.27 29.25 -21.25
CA ASN A 411 -12.28 29.01 -22.28
C ASN A 411 -12.63 30.30 -23.06
N ALA A 412 -12.64 31.46 -22.40
CA ALA A 412 -12.79 32.74 -23.08
C ALA A 412 -11.61 33.02 -24.03
N PHE A 413 -10.36 32.81 -23.58
CA PHE A 413 -9.16 32.94 -24.42
C PHE A 413 -9.16 31.99 -25.62
N ARG A 414 -9.62 30.75 -25.42
CA ARG A 414 -9.75 29.75 -26.49
C ARG A 414 -10.80 30.16 -27.53
N SER A 415 -11.94 30.69 -27.08
CA SER A 415 -12.98 31.20 -27.99
C SER A 415 -12.54 32.42 -28.81
N THR A 416 -11.66 33.27 -28.25
CA THR A 416 -11.06 34.41 -28.96
C THR A 416 -10.04 33.96 -30.02
N LEU A 417 -9.27 32.90 -29.73
CA LEU A 417 -8.33 32.29 -30.69
C LEU A 417 -9.06 31.58 -31.85
N GLU A 418 -10.16 30.88 -31.56
CA GLU A 418 -10.99 30.22 -32.58
C GLU A 418 -11.73 31.25 -33.46
N SER A 419 -12.11 32.40 -32.90
CA SER A 419 -12.73 33.50 -33.66
C SER A 419 -11.74 34.29 -34.52
N GLY A 420 -10.44 34.30 -34.16
CA GLY A 420 -9.38 34.97 -34.91
C GLY A 420 -8.99 34.26 -36.21
N HIS A 421 -9.34 32.97 -36.36
CA HIS A 421 -8.98 32.18 -37.54
C HIS A 421 -9.94 32.35 -38.74
N LEU A 422 -11.03 33.11 -38.60
CA LEU A 422 -12.06 33.30 -39.64
C LEU A 422 -11.87 34.57 -40.51
N LEU A 423 -10.81 35.37 -40.32
CA LEU A 423 -10.63 36.65 -41.02
C LEU A 423 -9.52 36.70 -42.08
N HIS A 424 -9.00 35.56 -42.55
CA HIS A 424 -8.10 35.56 -43.71
C HIS A 424 -8.35 34.31 -44.55
N VAL A 425 -9.16 34.44 -45.61
CA VAL A 425 -8.90 33.99 -46.99
C VAL A 425 -10.13 34.38 -47.84
N SER A 426 -10.04 35.53 -48.51
CA SER A 426 -10.90 35.89 -49.63
C SER A 426 -10.13 36.82 -50.57
N MET A 427 -9.47 36.28 -51.60
CA MET A 427 -9.27 36.92 -52.92
C MET A 427 -8.91 35.87 -54.00
N LEU A 428 -9.64 35.97 -55.12
CA LEU A 428 -9.79 35.19 -56.37
C LEU A 428 -8.60 35.37 -57.39
N PRO A 429 -8.65 34.93 -58.70
CA PRO A 429 -9.19 33.74 -59.41
C PRO A 429 -8.32 33.13 -60.58
N THR A 430 -8.85 32.04 -61.21
CA THR A 430 -8.85 31.61 -62.66
C THR A 430 -7.62 31.04 -63.42
N LEU A 431 -7.81 29.84 -64.04
CA LEU A 431 -7.84 29.49 -65.51
C LEU A 431 -7.85 27.93 -65.69
N GLN A 432 -8.92 27.27 -66.18
CA GLN A 432 -9.21 26.79 -67.58
C GLN A 432 -8.25 25.64 -68.06
N GLU A 433 -8.62 24.45 -68.59
CA GLU A 433 -9.67 23.98 -69.53
C GLU A 433 -10.00 22.44 -69.42
N THR A 434 -11.09 22.02 -70.07
CA THR A 434 -11.77 20.68 -70.19
C THR A 434 -11.34 19.86 -71.45
N PRO A 435 -12.04 18.82 -72.03
CA PRO A 435 -13.04 17.79 -71.58
C PRO A 435 -12.88 16.31 -72.13
N ARG A 436 -13.51 15.30 -71.45
CA ARG A 436 -14.36 14.09 -71.86
C ARG A 436 -14.05 13.19 -73.12
N PRO A 437 -14.77 12.07 -73.45
CA PRO A 437 -15.71 11.14 -72.71
C PRO A 437 -15.60 9.59 -73.03
N GLY A 438 -16.39 8.76 -72.32
CA GLY A 438 -17.07 7.53 -72.84
C GLY A 438 -16.69 6.20 -72.13
N ARG A 439 -17.51 5.13 -72.00
CA ARG A 439 -18.93 4.76 -72.23
C ARG A 439 -19.09 3.28 -71.75
N TYR A 440 -20.34 2.80 -71.54
CA TYR A 440 -20.85 1.41 -71.30
C TYR A 440 -20.92 0.91 -69.82
N GLN A 441 -22.13 0.70 -69.23
CA GLN A 441 -23.06 -0.46 -69.29
C GLN A 441 -22.39 -1.78 -68.88
N SER A 442 -22.95 -2.75 -68.14
CA SER A 442 -24.16 -2.97 -67.34
C SER A 442 -24.06 -4.43 -66.87
N ASN A 443 -24.66 -4.77 -65.72
CA ASN A 443 -25.27 -6.07 -65.33
C ASN A 443 -24.67 -6.90 -64.18
N GLN A 444 -25.63 -7.24 -63.30
CA GLN A 444 -25.93 -8.52 -62.65
C GLN A 444 -25.24 -8.91 -61.33
N THR A 445 -25.94 -8.58 -60.24
CA THR A 445 -26.69 -9.47 -59.31
C THR A 445 -26.07 -10.78 -58.77
N ILE A 446 -26.38 -10.98 -57.48
CA ILE A 446 -26.60 -12.22 -56.69
C ILE A 446 -25.48 -12.50 -55.67
N GLU A 447 -25.60 -12.10 -54.41
CA GLU A 447 -26.36 -12.68 -53.27
C GLU A 447 -25.51 -13.65 -52.43
N GLY A 448 -25.43 -13.42 -51.12
CA GLY A 448 -24.61 -14.20 -50.19
C GLY A 448 -24.63 -13.63 -48.77
N ARG A 449 -25.79 -13.73 -48.13
CA ARG A 449 -26.09 -13.35 -46.74
C ARG A 449 -25.76 -14.55 -45.83
N VAL A 450 -24.99 -14.38 -44.75
CA VAL A 450 -25.21 -15.14 -43.49
C VAL A 450 -24.83 -14.27 -42.29
N THR A 451 -25.84 -14.03 -41.46
CA THR A 451 -25.82 -13.38 -40.15
C THR A 451 -25.78 -14.44 -39.04
N SER A 452 -24.95 -14.17 -38.03
CA SER A 452 -25.12 -14.35 -36.58
C SER A 452 -26.18 -15.33 -36.02
N VAL A 453 -25.71 -16.14 -35.07
CA VAL A 453 -26.23 -16.16 -33.68
C VAL A 453 -25.09 -15.77 -32.76
#